data_AF-A0A7J0APR4-F1
#
_entry.id   AF-A0A7J0APR4-F1
#
_cell.length_a   1.000
_cell.length_b   1.000
_cell.length_c   1.000
_cell.angle_alpha   90.00
_cell.angle_beta   90.00
_cell.angle_gamma   90.00
#
_symmetry.space_group_name_H-M   'P 1'
#
loop_
_entity.id
_entity.type
_entity.pdbx_description
1 polymer ?
#
loop_
_entity_poly.entity_id
_entity_poly.type
_entity_poly.pdbx_seq_one_letter_code
_entity_poly.pdbx_strand_id
1 'polypeptide(L)'
;MKYVITILVVMWLFSFVKFRKRYKIDKMMCEFTRHRYNEDSSNPMAAIEYGSALMQAQQYKSALHIFEGVKNRFANSNNLFPFIDNNIAFCKKPLPWSSGARDHKDGSWWHNFFLVRFGGRRQVAISQDTGLAFNSMLRMMNHN
;
A
#
# COMPACT_ATOMS: atom_id res chain seq x y z
N MET A 1 -12.98 5.86 35.97
CA MET A 1 -13.64 5.01 34.95
C MET A 1 -14.22 5.84 33.80
N LYS A 2 -15.23 6.70 34.02
CA LYS A 2 -15.86 7.51 32.94
C LYS A 2 -14.85 8.32 32.11
N TYR A 3 -13.97 9.08 32.77
CA TYR A 3 -12.94 9.88 32.07
C TYR A 3 -11.94 9.04 31.26
N VAL A 4 -11.54 7.87 31.77
CA VAL A 4 -10.62 6.96 31.07
C VAL A 4 -11.27 6.46 29.77
N ILE A 5 -12.55 6.08 29.84
CA ILE A 5 -13.33 5.65 28.67
C ILE A 5 -13.43 6.80 27.66
N THR A 6 -13.75 8.02 28.12
CA THR A 6 -13.84 9.19 27.24
C THR A 6 -12.52 9.45 26.51
N ILE A 7 -11.38 9.41 27.21
CA ILE A 7 -10.06 9.61 26.61
C ILE A 7 -9.78 8.54 25.54
N LEU A 8 -10.07 7.27 25.84
CA LEU A 8 -9.86 6.17 24.88
C LEU A 8 -10.71 6.35 23.61
N VAL A 9 -11.96 6.76 23.75
CA VAL A 9 -12.86 7.02 22.61
C VAL A 9 -12.33 8.18 21.75
N VAL A 10 -11.89 9.27 22.36
CA VAL A 10 -11.32 10.43 21.63
C VAL A 10 -10.04 10.04 20.89
N MET A 11 -9.13 9.31 21.53
CA MET A 11 -7.90 8.81 20.90
C MET A 11 -8.20 7.86 19.74
N TRP A 12 -9.18 6.98 19.90
CA TRP A 12 -9.63 6.07 18.86
C TRP A 12 -10.19 6.84 17.66
N LEU A 13 -11.08 7.80 17.90
CA LEU A 13 -11.70 8.61 16.85
C LEU A 13 -10.65 9.41 16.07
N PHE A 14 -9.71 10.05 16.77
CA PHE A 14 -8.61 10.77 16.13
C PHE A 14 -7.77 9.85 15.24
N SER A 15 -7.42 8.67 15.74
CA SER A 15 -6.66 7.66 14.98
C SER A 15 -7.43 7.15 13.77
N PHE A 16 -8.75 6.97 13.89
CA PHE A 16 -9.63 6.56 12.81
C PHE A 16 -9.72 7.62 11.70
N VAL A 17 -9.93 8.89 12.06
CA VAL A 17 -9.96 10.00 11.10
C VAL A 17 -8.62 10.13 10.37
N LYS A 18 -7.50 10.05 11.11
CA LYS A 18 -6.15 10.09 10.52
C LYS A 18 -5.94 8.96 9.52
N PHE A 19 -6.36 7.74 9.85
CA PHE A 19 -6.31 6.61 8.93
C PHE A 19 -7.14 6.85 7.67
N ARG A 20 -8.40 7.32 7.81
CA ARG A 20 -9.26 7.57 6.64
C ARG A 20 -8.67 8.61 5.69
N LYS A 21 -8.09 9.69 6.24
CA LYS A 21 -7.36 10.69 5.44
C LYS A 21 -6.19 10.08 4.70
N ARG A 22 -5.36 9.28 5.39
CA ARG A 22 -4.20 8.63 4.77
C ARG A 22 -4.61 7.61 3.70
N TYR A 23 -5.60 6.77 4.00
CA TYR A 23 -6.12 5.77 3.08
C TYR A 23 -6.68 6.39 1.79
N LYS A 24 -7.33 7.56 1.88
CA LYS A 24 -7.77 8.30 0.69
C LYS A 24 -6.59 8.67 -0.22
N ILE A 25 -5.47 9.11 0.37
CA ILE A 25 -4.24 9.43 -0.38
C ILE A 25 -3.64 8.17 -0.99
N ASP A 26 -3.51 7.09 -0.21
CA ASP A 26 -2.95 5.83 -0.70
C ASP A 26 -3.80 5.26 -1.86
N LYS A 27 -5.14 5.41 -1.81
CA LYS A 27 -6.04 5.05 -2.92
C LYS A 27 -5.82 5.90 -4.18
N MET A 28 -5.62 7.22 -4.02
CA MET A 28 -5.29 8.09 -5.16
C MET A 28 -3.94 7.72 -5.78
N MET A 29 -2.94 7.37 -4.96
CA MET A 29 -1.64 6.89 -5.44
C MET A 29 -1.79 5.58 -6.21
N CYS A 30 -2.68 4.67 -5.77
CA CYS A 30 -2.98 3.45 -6.51
C CYS A 30 -3.53 3.73 -7.91
N GLU A 31 -4.49 4.64 -8.05
CA GLU A 31 -5.03 4.96 -9.38
C GLU A 31 -3.98 5.66 -10.24
N PHE A 32 -3.20 6.59 -9.67
CA PHE A 32 -2.11 7.26 -10.40
C PHE A 32 -1.06 6.28 -10.94
N THR A 33 -0.57 5.39 -10.08
CA THR A 33 0.41 4.36 -10.47
C THR A 33 -0.19 3.31 -11.39
N ARG A 34 -1.48 3.00 -11.27
CA ARG A 34 -2.21 2.14 -12.20
C ARG A 34 -2.23 2.73 -13.61
N HIS A 35 -2.51 4.02 -13.75
CA HIS A 35 -2.47 4.71 -15.04
C HIS A 35 -1.08 4.60 -15.67
N ARG A 36 -0.01 4.92 -14.91
CA ARG A 36 1.38 4.79 -15.39
C ARG A 36 1.74 3.36 -15.79
N TYR A 37 1.31 2.36 -15.01
CA TYR A 37 1.53 0.95 -15.36
C TYR A 37 0.79 0.53 -16.63
N ASN A 38 -0.40 1.06 -16.89
CA ASN A 38 -1.13 0.78 -18.11
C ASN A 38 -0.52 1.47 -19.34
N GLU A 39 0.06 2.67 -19.16
CA GLU A 39 0.79 3.38 -20.22
C GLU A 39 2.07 2.64 -20.62
N ASP A 40 2.82 2.12 -19.65
CA ASP A 40 4.05 1.36 -19.90
C ASP A 40 4.11 0.09 -19.04
N SER A 41 3.38 -0.94 -19.49
CA SER A 41 3.32 -2.24 -18.82
C SER A 41 4.59 -3.10 -18.99
N SER A 42 5.50 -2.66 -19.87
CA SER A 42 6.78 -3.31 -20.13
C SER A 42 7.84 -2.93 -19.09
N ASN A 43 7.68 -1.77 -18.45
CA ASN A 43 8.60 -1.27 -17.45
C ASN A 43 8.38 -1.96 -16.09
N PRO A 44 9.38 -2.73 -15.59
CA PRO A 44 9.28 -3.40 -14.30
C PRO A 44 9.09 -2.43 -13.14
N MET A 45 9.66 -1.22 -13.24
CA MET A 45 9.55 -0.23 -12.17
C MET A 45 8.12 0.27 -12.04
N ALA A 46 7.43 0.55 -13.16
CA ALA A 46 6.03 0.98 -13.13
C ALA A 46 5.12 -0.09 -12.49
N ALA A 47 5.38 -1.37 -12.78
CA ALA A 47 4.68 -2.49 -12.16
C ALA A 47 4.97 -2.57 -10.64
N ILE A 48 6.24 -2.43 -10.24
CA ILE A 48 6.65 -2.45 -8.82
C ILE A 48 6.03 -1.29 -8.04
N GLU A 49 6.00 -0.10 -8.62
CA GLU A 49 5.39 1.09 -8.02
C GLU A 49 3.89 0.88 -7.81
N TYR A 50 3.21 0.34 -8.82
CA TYR A 50 1.79 0.01 -8.72
C TYR A 50 1.53 -1.07 -7.66
N GLY A 51 2.31 -2.15 -7.62
CA GLY A 51 2.24 -3.17 -6.57
C GLY A 51 2.46 -2.58 -5.17
N SER A 52 3.43 -1.66 -5.04
CA SER A 52 3.73 -0.98 -3.78
C SER A 52 2.59 -0.07 -3.34
N ALA A 53 1.94 0.64 -4.26
CA ALA A 53 0.77 1.45 -3.97
C ALA A 53 -0.40 0.57 -3.50
N LEU A 54 -0.67 -0.53 -4.21
CA LEU A 54 -1.71 -1.51 -3.83
C LEU A 54 -1.51 -2.05 -2.40
N MET A 55 -0.26 -2.37 -2.01
CA MET A 55 0.07 -2.77 -0.63
C MET A 55 -0.27 -1.69 0.40
N GLN A 56 0.02 -0.41 0.09
CA GLN A 56 -0.33 0.70 0.98
C GLN A 56 -1.85 0.83 1.13
N ALA A 57 -2.60 0.65 0.05
CA ALA A 57 -4.06 0.62 0.06
C ALA A 57 -4.68 -0.71 0.52
N GLN A 58 -3.91 -1.58 1.17
CA GLN A 58 -4.37 -2.87 1.72
C GLN A 58 -5.01 -3.81 0.68
N GLN A 59 -4.60 -3.70 -0.59
CA GLN A 59 -4.99 -4.57 -1.69
C GLN A 59 -3.93 -5.65 -1.91
N TYR A 60 -3.72 -6.53 -0.92
CA TYR A 60 -2.59 -7.47 -0.92
C TYR A 60 -2.70 -8.57 -1.98
N LYS A 61 -3.91 -9.04 -2.30
CA LYS A 61 -4.09 -10.06 -3.33
C LYS A 61 -3.77 -9.48 -4.70
N SER A 62 -4.24 -8.26 -4.95
CA SER A 62 -3.92 -7.52 -6.18
C SER A 62 -2.42 -7.22 -6.28
N ALA A 63 -1.80 -6.74 -5.19
CA ALA A 63 -0.37 -6.47 -5.16
C ALA A 63 0.47 -7.75 -5.37
N LEU A 64 0.06 -8.87 -4.76
CA LEU A 64 0.72 -10.16 -4.91
C LEU A 64 0.78 -10.58 -6.38
N HIS A 65 -0.34 -10.47 -7.09
CA HIS A 65 -0.40 -10.79 -8.52
C HIS A 65 0.57 -9.94 -9.35
N ILE A 66 0.71 -8.65 -9.03
CA ILE A 66 1.66 -7.76 -9.71
C ILE A 66 3.10 -8.19 -9.44
N PHE A 67 3.48 -8.43 -8.17
CA PHE A 67 4.86 -8.83 -7.84
C PHE A 67 5.24 -10.20 -8.39
N GLU A 68 4.34 -11.19 -8.32
CA GLU A 68 4.57 -12.50 -8.94
C GLU A 68 4.67 -12.36 -10.47
N GLY A 69 3.88 -11.48 -11.08
CA GLY A 69 3.99 -11.13 -12.50
C GLY A 69 5.37 -10.55 -12.87
N VAL A 70 5.89 -9.61 -12.08
CA VAL A 70 7.25 -9.05 -12.27
C VAL A 70 8.30 -10.15 -12.11
N LYS A 71 8.20 -10.96 -11.06
CA LYS A 71 9.16 -12.06 -10.82
C LYS A 71 9.19 -13.07 -11.97
N ASN A 72 8.04 -13.37 -12.55
CA ASN A 72 7.94 -14.31 -13.68
C ASN A 72 8.43 -13.71 -15.00
N ARG A 73 8.26 -12.41 -15.22
CA ARG A 73 8.69 -11.73 -16.47
C ARG A 73 10.18 -11.43 -16.51
N PHE A 74 10.82 -11.21 -15.35
CA PHE A 74 12.21 -10.79 -15.26
C PHE A 74 13.03 -11.82 -14.50
N ALA A 75 13.76 -12.68 -15.22
CA ALA A 75 14.53 -13.81 -14.64
C ALA A 75 15.56 -13.38 -13.55
N ASN A 76 16.03 -12.14 -13.60
CA ASN A 76 16.96 -11.54 -12.62
C ASN A 76 16.27 -10.55 -11.66
N SER A 77 14.95 -10.62 -11.48
CA SER A 77 14.18 -9.71 -10.63
C SER A 77 14.71 -9.63 -9.21
N ASN A 78 15.23 -10.73 -8.67
CA ASN A 78 15.73 -10.79 -7.30
C ASN A 78 17.04 -10.02 -7.11
N ASN A 79 17.87 -9.92 -8.14
CA ASN A 79 19.11 -9.13 -8.10
C ASN A 79 18.82 -7.64 -8.32
N LEU A 80 17.91 -7.34 -9.24
CA LEU A 80 17.50 -5.96 -9.55
C LEU A 80 16.63 -5.35 -8.44
N PHE A 81 15.78 -6.17 -7.81
CA PHE A 81 14.78 -5.76 -6.84
C PHE A 81 14.74 -6.74 -5.66
N PRO A 82 15.73 -6.71 -4.76
CA PRO A 82 15.87 -7.68 -3.66
C PRO A 82 14.70 -7.65 -2.66
N PHE A 83 13.86 -6.61 -2.70
CA PHE A 83 12.70 -6.45 -1.85
C PHE A 83 11.44 -7.18 -2.35
N ILE A 84 11.41 -7.67 -3.61
CA ILE A 84 10.21 -8.30 -4.20
C ILE A 84 9.80 -9.52 -3.40
N ASP A 85 10.73 -10.40 -3.04
CA ASP A 85 10.42 -11.63 -2.29
C ASP A 85 9.86 -11.31 -0.91
N ASN A 86 10.39 -10.30 -0.23
CA ASN A 86 9.86 -9.82 1.05
C ASN A 86 8.44 -9.28 0.90
N ASN A 87 8.16 -8.53 -0.18
CA ASN A 87 6.84 -7.99 -0.44
C ASN A 87 5.83 -9.07 -0.82
N ILE A 88 6.23 -10.09 -1.59
CA ILE A 88 5.41 -11.28 -1.88
C ILE A 88 5.07 -12.01 -0.58
N ALA A 89 6.06 -12.28 0.27
CA ALA A 89 5.86 -12.93 1.56
C ALA A 89 4.91 -12.12 2.47
N PHE A 90 5.11 -10.81 2.53
CA PHE A 90 4.22 -9.89 3.24
C PHE A 90 2.79 -9.94 2.67
N CYS A 91 2.60 -9.91 1.36
CA CYS A 91 1.26 -9.93 0.76
C CYS A 91 0.53 -11.25 1.03
N LYS A 92 1.25 -12.38 1.06
CA LYS A 92 0.69 -13.69 1.44
C LYS A 92 0.27 -13.72 2.90
N LYS A 93 1.01 -13.05 3.79
CA LYS A 93 0.79 -13.11 5.24
C LYS A 93 1.10 -11.75 5.91
N PRO A 94 0.23 -10.74 5.77
CA PRO A 94 0.50 -9.39 6.28
C PRO A 94 0.48 -9.33 7.81
N LEU A 95 -0.34 -10.18 8.46
CA LEU A 95 -0.36 -10.40 9.91
C LEU A 95 0.01 -11.86 10.22
N PRO A 96 0.55 -12.16 11.43
CA PRO A 96 0.91 -13.52 11.83
C PRO A 96 -0.24 -14.53 11.77
N TRP A 97 -1.48 -14.05 11.92
CA TRP A 97 -2.72 -14.83 11.87
C TRP A 97 -3.51 -14.64 10.57
N SER A 98 -2.94 -13.97 9.56
CA SER A 98 -3.56 -13.95 8.22
C SER A 98 -3.55 -15.35 7.62
N SER A 99 -4.71 -15.79 7.13
CA SER A 99 -4.87 -17.08 6.43
C SER A 99 -4.45 -17.02 4.95
N GLY A 100 -4.13 -15.84 4.44
CA GLY A 100 -3.68 -15.64 3.05
C GLY A 100 -3.76 -14.18 2.60
N ALA A 101 -3.47 -13.96 1.32
CA ALA A 101 -3.59 -12.66 0.67
C ALA A 101 -5.06 -12.28 0.49
N ARG A 102 -5.44 -11.10 0.99
CA ARG A 102 -6.79 -10.56 0.90
C ARG A 102 -6.78 -9.08 0.55
N ASP A 103 -7.74 -8.67 -0.26
CA ASP A 103 -8.00 -7.26 -0.54
C ASP A 103 -9.01 -6.71 0.47
N HIS A 104 -8.61 -5.67 1.19
CA HIS A 104 -9.49 -4.93 2.10
C HIS A 104 -10.14 -3.78 1.33
N LYS A 105 -11.23 -4.07 0.62
CA LYS A 105 -12.03 -3.05 -0.06
C LYS A 105 -12.38 -1.93 0.93
N ASP A 106 -12.10 -0.69 0.54
CA ASP A 106 -12.29 0.54 1.34
C ASP A 106 -11.43 0.72 2.60
N GLY A 107 -10.43 -0.15 2.80
CA GLY A 107 -9.43 0.01 3.85
C GLY A 107 -9.99 -0.30 5.23
N SER A 108 -9.46 -1.35 5.86
CA SER A 108 -9.84 -1.71 7.21
C SER A 108 -8.95 -1.01 8.23
N TRP A 109 -9.55 -0.16 9.06
CA TRP A 109 -8.86 0.49 10.16
C TRP A 109 -8.32 -0.53 11.17
N TRP A 110 -9.13 -1.54 11.52
CA TRP A 110 -8.72 -2.61 12.43
C TRP A 110 -7.55 -3.40 11.86
N HIS A 111 -7.60 -3.73 10.58
CA HIS A 111 -6.48 -4.36 9.90
C HIS A 111 -5.23 -3.49 9.98
N ASN A 112 -5.33 -2.20 9.66
CA ASN A 112 -4.22 -1.25 9.78
C ASN A 112 -3.68 -1.16 11.21
N PHE A 113 -4.58 -1.13 12.20
CA PHE A 113 -4.25 -1.02 13.60
C PHE A 113 -3.36 -2.18 14.06
N PHE A 114 -3.73 -3.40 13.69
CA PHE A 114 -2.91 -4.57 13.96
C PHE A 114 -1.66 -4.60 13.10
N LEU A 115 -1.75 -4.20 11.83
CA LEU A 115 -0.64 -4.23 10.88
C LEU A 115 0.53 -3.34 11.32
N VAL A 116 0.24 -2.15 11.84
CA VAL A 116 1.26 -1.22 12.35
C VAL A 116 1.98 -1.76 13.59
N ARG A 117 1.36 -2.69 14.33
CA ARG A 117 1.88 -3.21 15.62
C ARG A 117 2.53 -4.58 15.50
N PHE A 118 1.92 -5.45 14.71
CA PHE A 118 2.25 -6.87 14.63
C PHE A 118 2.50 -7.33 13.20
N GLY A 119 2.34 -6.45 12.22
CA GLY A 119 2.49 -6.81 10.81
C GLY A 119 3.92 -7.09 10.41
N GLY A 120 4.07 -7.86 9.33
CA GLY A 120 5.36 -8.07 8.68
C GLY A 120 5.96 -6.77 8.14
N ARG A 121 7.27 -6.75 7.97
CA ARG A 121 7.95 -5.63 7.29
C ARG A 121 7.58 -5.65 5.81
N ARG A 122 7.34 -4.45 5.26
CA ARG A 122 7.13 -4.22 3.83
C ARG A 122 8.07 -3.13 3.34
N GLN A 123 8.51 -3.23 2.09
CA GLN A 123 9.33 -2.20 1.46
C GLN A 123 8.51 -1.56 0.34
N VAL A 124 8.22 -0.28 0.52
CA VAL A 124 7.48 0.49 -0.48
C VAL A 124 8.51 1.05 -1.46
N ALA A 125 8.44 0.59 -2.71
CA ALA A 125 9.29 1.08 -3.80
C ALA A 125 8.47 2.03 -4.69
N ILE A 126 8.31 3.27 -4.24
CA ILE A 126 7.83 4.38 -5.08
C ILE A 126 9.04 5.26 -5.40
N SER A 127 9.35 5.50 -6.68
CA SER A 127 10.44 6.40 -7.06
C SER A 127 10.16 7.84 -6.62
N GLN A 128 11.22 8.62 -6.47
CA GLN A 128 11.11 10.04 -6.16
C GLN A 128 10.32 10.79 -7.23
N ASP A 129 10.52 10.47 -8.52
CA ASP A 129 9.84 11.11 -9.63
C ASP A 129 8.34 10.85 -9.60
N THR A 130 7.93 9.60 -9.39
CA THR A 130 6.52 9.23 -9.22
C THR A 130 5.93 9.94 -8.00
N GLY A 131 6.67 10.02 -6.89
CA GLY A 131 6.26 10.76 -5.69
C GLY A 131 6.08 12.26 -5.92
N LEU A 132 6.99 12.90 -6.66
CA LEU A 132 6.91 14.32 -7.01
C LEU A 132 5.74 14.61 -7.96
N ALA A 133 5.57 13.77 -8.99
CA ALA A 133 4.46 13.89 -9.94
C ALA A 133 3.10 13.74 -9.23
N PHE A 134 2.98 12.75 -8.34
CA PHE A 134 1.77 12.57 -7.53
C PHE A 134 1.52 13.76 -6.59
N ASN A 135 2.56 14.29 -5.95
CA ASN A 135 2.42 15.47 -5.09
C ASN A 135 1.98 16.71 -5.87
N SER A 136 2.47 16.87 -7.11
CA SER A 136 2.01 17.94 -8.02
C SER A 136 0.51 17.80 -8.31
N MET A 137 0.07 16.59 -8.67
CA MET A 137 -1.35 16.29 -8.91
C MET A 137 -2.22 16.60 -7.69
N LEU A 138 -1.79 16.20 -6.48
CA LEU A 138 -2.52 16.49 -5.24
C LEU A 138 -2.66 17.99 -4.97
N ARG A 139 -1.62 18.79 -5.29
CA ARG A 139 -1.69 20.25 -5.14
C ARG A 139 -2.70 20.84 -6.11
N MET A 140 -2.68 20.43 -7.38
CA MET A 140 -3.63 20.91 -8.38
C MET A 140 -5.08 20.57 -8.00
N MET A 141 -5.33 19.38 -7.47
CA MET A 141 -6.66 18.98 -7.01
C MET A 141 -7.18 19.76 -5.80
N ASN A 142 -6.29 20.30 -4.95
CA ASN A 142 -6.69 21.11 -3.79
C ASN A 142 -6.92 22.59 -4.14
N HIS A 143 -6.50 23.03 -5.33
CA HIS A 143 -6.68 24.41 -5.81
C HIS A 143 -7.97 24.60 -6.64
N ASN A 144 -8.67 23.51 -6.96
CA ASN A 144 -9.97 23.50 -7.61
C ASN A 144 -11.08 23.18 -6.60
#